data_AF-A0A7S2RQX5-F1
#
_entry.id   AF-A0A7S2RQX5-F1
#
_cell.length_a   1.000
_cell.length_b   1.000
_cell.length_c   1.000
_cell.angle_alpha   90.00
_cell.angle_beta   90.00
_cell.angle_gamma   90.00
#
_symmetry.space_group_name_H-M   'P 1'
#
loop_
_entity.id
_entity.type
_entity.pdbx_description
1 polymer ?
#
loop_
_entity_poly.entity_id
_entity_poly.type
_entity_poly.pdbx_seq_one_letter_code
_entity_poly.pdbx_strand_id
1 'polypeptide(L)'
;MKVLHYLLFAAGAQKTFCGLGPKDHSEYEIQWREDFGRQLLAEHGRELWGKELLDKYIRPILMQAYLLEGAWEDVVRLEKEYMKNMSKQAYCNVIGGTVMPYVAAPLAIAGAESILTPKADFPTLDLKTESGVYNLNEPLVVDGKPNFMPREDVAKPIKDKGSIYIAVAADWGAGTLESQQFSNFVIETQPHFSWHLGDIYFAGRPEEIKEKVFKDAGCRTGSQPTTNFESGKFGAFFLNGNHEMLSRGYGYFETLLPAYNQTTSYAAFMSEYWLFTALDSAYDCMPEVTDLTSAMKYLKHVAGNPKMPLNKPQVDWLTDPELNLFDPKNGRGIAVLQHMQMFSVFLDSDFGLKAGMPTDEFKKEAVGESTKFFQKELKKAGYPEGYGIAGLFGHDHKASSYITKLNATSDDMLPITLNSQLLGNGGFESNSPIEKAYYANELGAQWYDNATYKEIPEPNNKPPTPVGYNGWFSLNITGRDLVMDYYRSTPHEKKPWQHAARRTLRVMEDGSGVKEVDTWVDPEIQTTFAPTPYIAPKSQDAMRTSFSLVFMTASLLYTLIM
;
A
#
# COMPACT_ATOMS: atom_id res chain seq x y z
N MET A 1 -3.58 26.61 11.33
CA MET A 1 -2.74 27.39 10.38
C MET A 1 -1.43 27.89 11.00
N LYS A 2 -1.41 28.84 11.96
CA LYS A 2 -0.13 29.37 12.50
C LYS A 2 0.62 28.42 13.45
N VAL A 3 -0.10 27.60 14.24
CA VAL A 3 0.47 26.49 15.05
C VAL A 3 1.09 25.40 14.17
N LEU A 4 0.45 25.11 13.03
CA LEU A 4 0.93 24.15 12.03
C LEU A 4 2.22 24.65 11.34
N HIS A 5 2.28 25.94 10.98
CA HIS A 5 3.50 26.58 10.48
C HIS A 5 4.66 26.52 11.49
N TYR A 6 4.38 26.58 12.79
CA TYR A 6 5.39 26.52 13.86
C TYR A 6 5.92 25.09 14.10
N LEU A 7 5.06 24.07 14.04
CA LEU A 7 5.48 22.66 14.11
C LEU A 7 6.32 22.26 12.88
N LEU A 8 5.99 22.79 11.70
CA LEU A 8 6.76 22.64 10.47
C LEU A 8 8.14 23.32 10.55
N PHE A 9 8.24 24.49 11.21
CA PHE A 9 9.51 25.18 11.42
C PHE A 9 10.42 24.46 12.43
N ALA A 10 9.85 23.89 13.49
CA ALA A 10 10.59 23.08 14.47
C ALA A 10 11.16 21.79 13.86
N ALA A 11 10.40 21.12 12.99
CA ALA A 11 10.89 19.94 12.24
C ALA A 11 11.96 20.32 11.19
N GLY A 12 11.86 21.51 10.58
CA GLY A 12 12.85 22.03 9.64
C GLY A 12 14.18 22.40 10.27
N ALA A 13 14.16 22.97 11.48
CA ALA A 13 15.37 23.35 12.22
C ALA A 13 16.24 22.12 12.57
N GLN A 14 15.62 20.98 12.89
CA GLN A 14 16.31 19.73 13.21
C GLN A 14 17.22 19.22 12.07
N LYS A 15 16.87 19.56 10.81
CA LYS A 15 17.62 19.19 9.60
C LYS A 15 18.94 19.95 9.43
N THR A 16 19.07 21.13 10.06
CA THR A 16 20.30 21.95 10.00
C THR A 16 21.38 21.48 10.98
N PHE A 17 21.01 20.67 11.98
CA PHE A 17 21.92 20.27 13.06
C PHE A 17 22.78 19.03 12.74
N CYS A 18 22.53 18.30 11.65
CA CYS A 18 23.27 17.08 11.31
C CYS A 18 24.76 17.26 10.94
N GLY A 19 25.30 18.50 10.98
CA GLY A 19 26.71 18.81 10.68
C GLY A 19 27.62 19.06 11.89
N LEU A 20 27.11 19.04 13.12
CA LEU A 20 27.87 19.40 14.34
C LEU A 20 28.18 18.18 15.22
N GLY A 21 29.30 18.22 15.93
CA GLY A 21 29.77 17.12 16.80
C GLY A 21 28.95 16.98 18.11
N PRO A 22 29.05 15.83 18.81
CA PRO A 22 28.15 15.47 19.91
C PRO A 22 28.18 16.39 21.15
N LYS A 23 29.33 17.03 21.43
CA LYS A 23 29.45 17.94 22.57
C LYS A 23 28.80 19.29 22.31
N ASP A 24 28.93 19.81 21.09
CA ASP A 24 28.38 21.12 20.71
C ASP A 24 26.86 21.07 20.50
N HIS A 25 26.30 19.88 20.27
CA HIS A 25 24.86 19.65 20.08
C HIS A 25 24.04 19.94 21.34
N SER A 26 24.42 19.32 22.46
CA SER A 26 23.58 19.30 23.67
C SER A 26 23.50 20.65 24.39
N GLU A 27 24.60 21.41 24.48
CA GLU A 27 24.58 22.72 25.16
C GLU A 27 23.88 23.79 24.31
N TYR A 28 24.06 23.76 22.99
CA TYR A 28 23.48 24.75 22.08
C TYR A 28 21.98 24.53 21.85
N GLU A 29 21.53 23.28 21.73
CA GLU A 29 20.12 22.95 21.59
C GLU A 29 19.32 23.27 22.87
N ILE A 30 19.92 23.04 24.04
CA ILE A 30 19.28 23.36 25.34
C ILE A 30 19.18 24.87 25.53
N GLN A 31 20.26 25.62 25.31
CA GLN A 31 20.26 27.08 25.43
C GLN A 31 19.29 27.73 24.43
N TRP A 32 19.22 27.22 23.19
CA TRP A 32 18.26 27.69 22.19
C TRP A 32 16.81 27.45 22.61
N ARG A 33 16.48 26.27 23.15
CA ARG A 33 15.13 25.95 23.65
C ARG A 33 14.73 26.85 24.82
N GLU A 34 15.66 27.16 25.73
CA GLU A 34 15.42 28.08 26.84
C GLU A 34 15.22 29.53 26.39
N ASP A 35 16.08 30.04 25.51
CA ASP A 35 16.00 31.43 25.02
C ASP A 35 14.77 31.64 24.13
N PHE A 36 14.41 30.64 23.32
CA PHE A 36 13.19 30.62 22.51
C PHE A 36 11.93 30.61 23.37
N GLY A 37 11.88 29.80 24.43
CA GLY A 37 10.76 29.78 25.38
C GLY A 37 10.57 31.13 26.09
N ARG A 38 11.69 31.79 26.45
CA ARG A 38 11.66 33.12 27.08
C ARG A 38 11.21 34.22 26.12
N GLN A 39 11.66 34.21 24.86
CA GLN A 39 11.22 35.18 23.84
C GLN A 39 9.74 35.02 23.45
N LEU A 40 9.26 33.78 23.33
CA LEU A 40 7.85 33.48 23.03
C LEU A 40 6.89 34.06 24.08
N LEU A 41 7.28 34.00 25.35
CA LEU A 41 6.51 34.53 26.49
C LEU A 41 6.59 36.06 26.63
N ALA A 42 7.74 36.66 26.30
CA ALA A 42 7.99 38.08 26.52
C ALA A 42 7.37 38.98 25.45
N GLU A 43 7.43 38.60 24.17
CA GLU A 43 7.17 39.52 23.06
C GLU A 43 5.84 39.29 22.33
N HIS A 44 5.32 38.06 22.29
CA HIS A 44 4.23 37.70 21.38
C HIS A 44 2.98 37.13 22.07
N GLY A 45 3.07 36.71 23.33
CA GLY A 45 1.96 36.10 24.07
C GLY A 45 0.79 37.05 24.35
N ARG A 46 1.04 38.34 24.56
CA ARG A 46 -0.03 39.30 24.91
C ARG A 46 -0.82 39.84 23.72
N GLU A 47 -0.22 39.90 22.53
CA GLU A 47 -0.86 40.46 21.33
C GLU A 47 -1.64 39.42 20.51
N LEU A 48 -1.18 38.16 20.47
CA LEU A 48 -1.73 37.13 19.58
C LEU A 48 -2.92 36.35 20.12
N TRP A 49 -3.13 36.31 21.44
CA TRP A 49 -3.98 35.28 22.06
C TRP A 49 -5.20 35.85 22.78
N GLY A 50 -5.25 37.16 23.04
CA GLY A 50 -6.30 37.77 23.85
C GLY A 50 -6.22 37.34 25.31
N LYS A 51 -6.45 38.28 26.23
CA LYS A 51 -6.27 38.07 27.68
C LYS A 51 -7.06 36.86 28.22
N GLU A 52 -8.26 36.63 27.68
CA GLU A 52 -9.14 35.55 28.12
C GLU A 52 -8.65 34.15 27.72
N LEU A 53 -8.11 33.98 26.51
CA LEU A 53 -7.55 32.69 26.08
C LEU A 53 -6.26 32.37 26.85
N LEU A 54 -5.44 33.41 27.08
CA LEU A 54 -4.18 33.30 27.81
C LEU A 54 -4.42 32.93 29.29
N ASP A 55 -5.34 33.62 29.97
CA ASP A 55 -5.59 33.41 31.40
C ASP A 55 -6.41 32.13 31.69
N LYS A 56 -7.32 31.74 30.80
CA LYS A 56 -8.25 30.61 31.04
C LYS A 56 -7.71 29.26 30.59
N TYR A 57 -6.94 29.21 29.50
CA TYR A 57 -6.52 27.95 28.89
C TYR A 57 -5.00 27.75 28.92
N ILE A 58 -4.21 28.80 28.66
CA ILE A 58 -2.75 28.63 28.48
C ILE A 58 -1.98 28.76 29.80
N ARG A 59 -2.34 29.71 30.66
CA ARG A 59 -1.67 29.92 31.96
C ARG A 59 -1.76 28.72 32.90
N PRO A 60 -2.87 27.97 33.00
CA PRO A 60 -2.95 26.74 33.80
C PRO A 60 -2.06 25.61 33.25
N ILE A 61 -1.97 25.47 31.92
CA ILE A 61 -1.11 24.49 31.23
C ILE A 61 0.37 24.80 31.50
N LEU A 62 0.76 26.08 31.40
CA LEU A 62 2.13 26.51 31.68
C LEU A 62 2.49 26.43 33.17
N MET A 63 1.54 26.68 34.09
CA MET A 63 1.76 26.48 35.54
C MET A 63 1.86 25.00 35.91
N GLN A 64 1.18 24.09 35.21
CA GLN A 64 1.35 22.64 35.38
C GLN A 64 2.67 22.13 34.77
N ALA A 65 3.12 22.70 33.65
CA ALA A 65 4.46 22.46 33.11
C ALA A 65 5.56 22.96 34.08
N TYR A 66 5.32 24.06 34.79
CA TYR A 66 6.20 24.58 35.85
C TYR A 66 6.24 23.67 37.09
N LEU A 67 5.13 23.00 37.44
CA LEU A 67 5.11 21.99 38.51
C LEU A 67 5.82 20.68 38.11
N LEU A 68 5.97 20.44 36.81
CA LEU A 68 6.77 19.34 36.25
C LEU A 68 8.26 19.68 36.11
N GLU A 69 8.69 20.94 36.29
CA GLU A 69 10.12 21.32 36.25
C GLU A 69 10.94 20.57 37.30
N GLY A 70 10.38 20.29 38.48
CA GLY A 70 11.05 19.48 39.51
C GLY A 70 11.27 18.02 39.12
N ALA A 71 10.42 17.46 38.26
CA ALA A 71 10.58 16.11 37.70
C ALA A 71 11.42 16.13 36.41
N TRP A 72 11.40 17.24 35.67
CA TRP A 72 12.17 17.44 34.45
C TRP A 72 13.67 17.57 34.75
N GLU A 73 14.06 18.22 35.85
CA GLU A 73 15.46 18.25 36.28
C GLU A 73 15.99 16.85 36.63
N ASP A 74 15.16 15.99 37.22
CA ASP A 74 15.51 14.59 37.52
C ASP A 74 15.58 13.73 36.25
N VAL A 75 14.65 13.93 35.30
CA VAL A 75 14.67 13.25 33.99
C VAL A 75 15.87 13.69 33.16
N VAL A 76 16.16 15.00 33.10
CA VAL A 76 17.32 15.55 32.39
C VAL A 76 18.62 15.15 33.09
N ARG A 77 18.65 15.02 34.42
CA ARG A 77 19.82 14.48 35.16
C ARG A 77 20.02 13.00 34.85
N LEU A 78 18.97 12.19 34.89
CA LEU A 78 19.01 10.76 34.55
C LEU A 78 19.41 10.55 33.08
N GLU A 79 18.90 11.36 32.17
CA GLU A 79 19.25 11.34 30.75
C GLU A 79 20.70 11.79 30.53
N LYS A 80 21.18 12.83 31.24
CA LYS A 80 22.60 13.25 31.21
C LYS A 80 23.54 12.18 31.75
N GLU A 81 23.17 11.46 32.82
CA GLU A 81 23.95 10.34 33.36
C GLU A 81 23.91 9.11 32.45
N TYR A 82 22.76 8.84 31.82
CA TYR A 82 22.59 7.75 30.87
C TYR A 82 23.40 8.00 29.59
N MET A 83 23.36 9.23 29.07
CA MET A 83 24.04 9.66 27.85
C MET A 83 25.56 9.78 28.02
N LYS A 84 26.05 10.17 29.21
CA LYS A 84 27.50 10.22 29.50
C LYS A 84 28.18 8.85 29.47
N ASN A 85 27.44 7.77 29.71
CA ASN A 85 27.97 6.42 29.82
C ASN A 85 27.71 5.56 28.56
N MET A 86 27.08 6.13 27.54
CA MET A 86 26.65 5.41 26.36
C MET A 86 27.72 5.45 25.26
N SER A 87 28.05 4.30 24.67
CA SER A 87 29.00 4.26 23.55
C SER A 87 28.40 4.92 22.31
N LYS A 88 29.26 5.45 21.42
CA LYS A 88 28.84 6.08 20.16
C LYS A 88 27.93 5.18 19.30
N GLN A 89 28.08 3.86 19.43
CA GLN A 89 27.28 2.86 18.71
C GLN A 89 25.91 2.63 19.38
N ALA A 90 25.81 2.69 20.70
CA ALA A 90 24.53 2.64 21.41
C ALA A 90 23.68 3.91 21.18
N TYR A 91 24.32 5.08 21.03
CA TYR A 91 23.61 6.31 20.65
C TYR A 91 22.98 6.22 19.25
N CYS A 92 23.72 5.72 18.25
CA CYS A 92 23.17 5.49 16.91
C CYS A 92 22.06 4.42 16.92
N ASN A 93 22.14 3.41 17.78
CA ASN A 93 21.14 2.35 17.89
C ASN A 93 19.87 2.80 18.62
N VAL A 94 19.93 3.77 19.55
CA VAL A 94 18.74 4.36 20.18
C VAL A 94 18.00 5.25 19.20
N ILE A 95 18.72 6.09 18.43
CA ILE A 95 18.11 6.89 17.36
C ILE A 95 17.59 6.01 16.22
N GLY A 96 18.32 4.95 15.86
CA GLY A 96 17.90 3.93 14.89
C GLY A 96 16.79 2.99 15.40
N GLY A 97 16.56 2.91 16.71
CA GLY A 97 15.44 2.20 17.34
C GLY A 97 14.18 3.06 17.46
N THR A 98 14.33 4.39 17.46
CA THR A 98 13.25 5.37 17.26
C THR A 98 12.99 5.60 15.76
N VAL A 99 12.65 4.55 15.02
CA VAL A 99 12.06 4.68 13.66
C VAL A 99 10.55 4.92 13.75
N MET A 100 9.93 4.65 14.91
CA MET A 100 8.51 4.97 15.14
C MET A 100 8.14 6.44 14.92
N PRO A 101 8.90 7.47 15.33
CA PRO A 101 8.56 8.87 15.04
C PRO A 101 8.57 9.20 13.54
N TYR A 102 9.41 8.53 12.73
CA TYR A 102 9.50 8.79 11.28
C TYR A 102 8.30 8.25 10.50
N VAL A 103 7.63 7.23 11.03
CA VAL A 103 6.40 6.68 10.43
C VAL A 103 5.17 7.31 11.10
N ALA A 104 5.15 7.36 12.43
CA ALA A 104 4.02 7.85 13.20
C ALA A 104 3.79 9.36 13.05
N ALA A 105 4.83 10.19 12.90
CA ALA A 105 4.62 11.63 12.74
C ALA A 105 4.04 11.97 11.37
N PRO A 106 4.56 11.47 10.22
CA PRO A 106 3.89 11.66 8.93
C PRO A 106 2.50 11.06 8.88
N LEU A 107 2.26 9.87 9.46
CA LEU A 107 0.91 9.30 9.59
C LEU A 107 -0.02 10.17 10.45
N ALA A 108 0.46 10.73 11.55
CA ALA A 108 -0.32 11.60 12.40
C ALA A 108 -0.60 12.95 11.73
N ILE A 109 0.36 13.50 10.98
CA ILE A 109 0.17 14.75 10.22
C ILE A 109 -0.77 14.51 9.03
N ALA A 110 -0.55 13.46 8.24
CA ALA A 110 -1.44 13.08 7.15
C ALA A 110 -2.84 12.75 7.67
N GLY A 111 -2.94 12.05 8.81
CA GLY A 111 -4.19 11.82 9.52
C GLY A 111 -4.84 13.12 9.98
N ALA A 112 -4.09 14.06 10.54
CA ALA A 112 -4.64 15.35 10.98
C ALA A 112 -5.08 16.24 9.81
N GLU A 113 -4.32 16.27 8.72
CA GLU A 113 -4.70 16.96 7.48
C GLU A 113 -5.92 16.30 6.82
N SER A 114 -5.96 14.97 6.81
CA SER A 114 -7.09 14.22 6.28
C SER A 114 -8.34 14.47 7.11
N ILE A 115 -8.25 14.58 8.44
CA ILE A 115 -9.40 14.94 9.30
C ILE A 115 -10.03 16.27 8.90
N LEU A 116 -9.22 17.24 8.46
CA LEU A 116 -9.69 18.61 8.19
C LEU A 116 -10.04 18.87 6.72
N THR A 117 -9.74 17.90 5.83
CA THR A 117 -9.88 18.08 4.39
C THR A 117 -10.90 17.07 3.86
N PRO A 118 -11.90 17.50 3.06
CA PRO A 118 -12.79 16.57 2.39
C PRO A 118 -11.97 15.59 1.52
N LYS A 119 -12.58 14.45 1.23
CA LYS A 119 -11.98 13.50 0.30
C LYS A 119 -12.04 14.07 -1.12
N ALA A 120 -11.03 13.79 -1.94
CA ALA A 120 -11.11 14.10 -3.36
C ALA A 120 -12.31 13.38 -3.98
N ASP A 121 -12.99 14.05 -4.92
CA ASP A 121 -14.14 13.48 -5.61
C ASP A 121 -13.75 12.21 -6.35
N PHE A 122 -14.63 11.21 -6.35
CA PHE A 122 -14.39 9.97 -7.09
C PHE A 122 -14.47 10.25 -8.59
N PRO A 123 -13.41 9.97 -9.38
CA PRO A 123 -13.45 10.18 -10.81
C PRO A 123 -14.42 9.18 -11.44
N THR A 124 -15.60 9.64 -11.81
CA THR A 124 -16.66 8.80 -12.38
C THR A 124 -16.67 8.96 -13.88
N LEU A 125 -16.71 7.84 -14.60
CA LEU A 125 -16.89 7.84 -16.06
C LEU A 125 -18.27 8.39 -16.44
N ASP A 126 -18.33 9.31 -17.39
CA ASP A 126 -19.57 9.62 -18.10
C ASP A 126 -19.77 8.57 -19.20
N LEU A 127 -20.60 7.56 -18.92
CA LEU A 127 -20.83 6.44 -19.84
C LEU A 127 -21.43 6.85 -21.18
N LYS A 128 -21.93 8.09 -21.31
CA LYS A 128 -22.36 8.63 -22.61
C LYS A 128 -21.20 8.99 -23.52
N THR A 129 -20.03 9.27 -22.95
CA THR A 129 -18.84 9.74 -23.68
C THR A 129 -17.64 8.82 -23.54
N GLU A 130 -17.55 8.03 -22.47
CA GLU A 130 -16.41 7.17 -22.15
C GLU A 130 -16.88 5.83 -21.56
N SER A 131 -16.54 4.71 -22.22
CA SER A 131 -16.91 3.38 -21.72
C SER A 131 -15.99 2.87 -20.59
N GLY A 132 -14.77 3.40 -20.47
CA GLY A 132 -13.73 2.83 -19.60
C GLY A 132 -13.26 1.43 -20.00
N VAL A 133 -13.61 0.96 -21.20
CA VAL A 133 -13.25 -0.37 -21.72
C VAL A 133 -12.22 -0.21 -22.84
N TYR A 134 -11.09 -0.89 -22.73
CA TYR A 134 -9.95 -0.78 -23.64
C TYR A 134 -9.66 -2.09 -24.37
N ASN A 135 -9.24 -2.03 -25.63
CA ASN A 135 -8.74 -3.18 -26.38
C ASN A 135 -7.22 -3.31 -26.20
N LEU A 136 -6.74 -4.40 -25.58
CA LEU A 136 -5.31 -4.63 -25.38
C LEU A 136 -4.53 -4.75 -26.69
N ASN A 137 -5.17 -5.18 -27.79
CA ASN A 137 -4.53 -5.39 -29.09
C ASN A 137 -4.50 -4.14 -29.99
N GLU A 138 -5.24 -3.08 -29.63
CA GLU A 138 -5.36 -1.88 -30.43
C GLU A 138 -5.13 -0.61 -29.59
N PRO A 139 -3.95 -0.48 -28.95
CA PRO A 139 -3.60 0.74 -28.24
C PRO A 139 -3.55 1.92 -29.22
N LEU A 140 -4.30 2.97 -28.92
CA LEU A 140 -4.31 4.19 -29.71
C LEU A 140 -3.16 5.09 -29.27
N VAL A 141 -2.53 5.73 -30.25
CA VAL A 141 -1.57 6.81 -30.03
C VAL A 141 -2.23 8.09 -30.52
N VAL A 142 -2.54 9.01 -29.61
CA VAL A 142 -3.13 10.32 -29.93
C VAL A 142 -2.04 11.37 -29.79
N ASP A 143 -1.79 12.13 -30.85
CA ASP A 143 -0.75 13.18 -30.90
C ASP A 143 0.66 12.70 -30.51
N GLY A 144 0.99 11.46 -30.89
CA GLY A 144 2.29 10.85 -30.56
C GLY A 144 2.43 10.41 -29.10
N LYS A 145 1.39 10.58 -28.28
CA LYS A 145 1.32 10.07 -26.90
C LYS A 145 0.45 8.82 -26.85
N PRO A 146 0.83 7.80 -26.08
CA PRO A 146 -0.07 6.69 -25.83
C PRO A 146 -1.34 7.21 -25.17
N ASN A 147 -2.50 6.80 -25.68
CA ASN A 147 -3.77 7.19 -25.10
C ASN A 147 -4.63 5.94 -24.93
N PHE A 148 -5.03 5.69 -23.68
CA PHE A 148 -6.10 4.76 -23.39
C PHE A 148 -7.40 5.44 -23.81
N MET A 149 -7.77 5.31 -25.09
CA MET A 149 -9.08 5.75 -25.58
C MET A 149 -10.07 4.60 -25.38
N PRO A 150 -11.19 4.83 -24.67
CA PRO A 150 -12.22 3.81 -24.48
C PRO A 150 -12.79 3.35 -25.82
N ARG A 151 -13.20 2.08 -25.91
CA ARG A 151 -13.92 1.55 -27.07
C ARG A 151 -15.30 2.19 -27.14
N GLU A 152 -15.60 2.79 -28.29
CA GLU A 152 -16.96 3.23 -28.65
C GLU A 152 -17.88 2.03 -28.96
N ASP A 153 -17.32 0.85 -29.25
CA ASP A 153 -18.05 -0.30 -29.80
C ASP A 153 -17.85 -1.60 -29.02
N VAL A 154 -17.86 -1.55 -27.68
CA VAL A 154 -17.59 -2.67 -26.74
C VAL A 154 -18.21 -4.02 -27.13
N ALA A 155 -19.38 -4.02 -27.78
CA ALA A 155 -20.08 -5.22 -28.26
C ALA A 155 -19.41 -5.95 -29.44
N LYS A 156 -18.48 -5.33 -30.19
CA LYS A 156 -17.84 -6.02 -31.32
C LYS A 156 -16.76 -7.01 -30.88
N PRO A 157 -16.64 -8.17 -31.55
CA PRO A 157 -15.58 -9.15 -31.29
C PRO A 157 -14.18 -8.53 -31.42
N ILE A 158 -13.30 -8.86 -30.47
CA ILE A 158 -11.88 -8.51 -30.49
C ILE A 158 -11.14 -9.71 -31.08
N LYS A 159 -10.20 -9.46 -31.99
CA LYS A 159 -9.27 -10.47 -32.49
C LYS A 159 -7.87 -10.18 -31.97
N ASP A 160 -7.22 -11.19 -31.42
CA ASP A 160 -5.84 -11.04 -30.97
C ASP A 160 -4.89 -10.90 -32.16
N LYS A 161 -3.99 -9.92 -32.11
CA LYS A 161 -3.01 -9.66 -33.19
C LYS A 161 -1.59 -10.13 -32.85
N GLY A 162 -1.40 -10.67 -31.66
CA GLY A 162 -0.11 -11.12 -31.16
C GLY A 162 -0.13 -11.28 -29.64
N SER A 163 1.07 -11.36 -29.06
CA SER A 163 1.22 -11.40 -27.60
C SER A 163 1.22 -10.00 -26.99
N ILE A 164 0.57 -9.85 -25.84
CA ILE A 164 0.58 -8.62 -25.05
C ILE A 164 1.43 -8.83 -23.80
N TYR A 165 2.61 -8.21 -23.82
CA TYR A 165 3.52 -8.12 -22.70
C TYR A 165 3.29 -6.88 -21.80
N ILE A 166 3.12 -7.07 -20.49
CA ILE A 166 2.81 -6.03 -19.50
C ILE A 166 3.75 -6.18 -18.31
N ALA A 167 4.38 -5.11 -17.84
CA ALA A 167 5.08 -5.10 -16.55
C ALA A 167 4.13 -4.63 -15.43
N VAL A 168 4.15 -5.27 -14.26
CA VAL A 168 3.22 -4.95 -13.18
C VAL A 168 3.95 -4.85 -11.85
N ALA A 169 3.76 -3.74 -11.14
CA ALA A 169 4.26 -3.53 -9.79
C ALA A 169 3.10 -3.12 -8.86
N ALA A 170 3.26 -3.38 -7.57
CA ALA A 170 2.40 -2.90 -6.49
C ALA A 170 3.30 -2.47 -5.34
N ASP A 171 2.80 -1.65 -4.42
CA ASP A 171 3.55 -1.24 -3.22
C ASP A 171 4.93 -0.65 -3.59
N TRP A 172 4.93 0.14 -4.67
CA TRP A 172 6.12 0.67 -5.32
C TRP A 172 6.30 2.16 -4.99
N GLY A 173 7.43 2.75 -5.36
CA GLY A 173 7.55 4.21 -5.35
C GLY A 173 7.89 4.77 -3.98
N ALA A 174 8.71 4.07 -3.21
CA ALA A 174 9.27 4.56 -1.96
C ALA A 174 10.56 5.41 -2.15
N GLY A 175 11.05 5.57 -3.39
CA GLY A 175 12.30 6.27 -3.70
C GLY A 175 13.57 5.44 -3.51
N THR A 176 13.45 4.12 -3.63
CA THR A 176 14.51 3.14 -3.30
C THR A 176 15.24 2.63 -4.54
N LEU A 177 16.35 1.89 -4.33
CA LEU A 177 17.06 1.23 -5.44
C LEU A 177 16.17 0.17 -6.10
N GLU A 178 15.38 -0.55 -5.32
CA GLU A 178 14.45 -1.59 -5.78
C GLU A 178 13.37 -0.99 -6.68
N SER A 179 12.82 0.16 -6.30
CA SER A 179 11.88 0.93 -7.13
C SER A 179 12.51 1.34 -8.47
N GLN A 180 13.80 1.74 -8.46
CA GLN A 180 14.55 2.04 -9.68
C GLN A 180 14.77 0.79 -10.55
N GLN A 181 14.91 -0.39 -9.96
CA GLN A 181 15.12 -1.61 -10.75
C GLN A 181 13.89 -2.01 -11.56
N PHE A 182 12.68 -1.86 -11.02
CA PHE A 182 11.46 -2.00 -11.81
C PHE A 182 11.45 -1.04 -13.02
N SER A 183 11.86 0.20 -12.78
CA SER A 183 11.97 1.22 -13.83
C SER A 183 12.95 0.77 -14.94
N ASN A 184 14.13 0.31 -14.55
CA ASN A 184 15.12 -0.24 -15.46
C ASN A 184 14.61 -1.49 -16.19
N PHE A 185 13.87 -2.36 -15.50
CA PHE A 185 13.24 -3.53 -16.09
C PHE A 185 12.28 -3.15 -17.22
N VAL A 186 11.43 -2.13 -17.02
CA VAL A 186 10.53 -1.62 -18.08
C VAL A 186 11.34 -1.07 -19.25
N ILE A 187 12.39 -0.29 -18.99
CA ILE A 187 13.28 0.26 -20.03
C ILE A 187 13.95 -0.87 -20.84
N GLU A 188 14.49 -1.87 -20.18
CA GLU A 188 15.25 -2.94 -20.83
C GLU A 188 14.35 -3.93 -21.58
N THR A 189 13.18 -4.25 -21.02
CA THR A 189 12.27 -5.25 -21.59
C THR A 189 11.25 -4.69 -22.56
N GLN A 190 11.08 -3.36 -22.59
CA GLN A 190 10.18 -2.64 -23.51
C GLN A 190 8.77 -3.26 -23.58
N PRO A 191 8.06 -3.41 -22.44
CA PRO A 191 6.72 -3.98 -22.44
C PRO A 191 5.75 -3.07 -23.18
N HIS A 192 4.62 -3.64 -23.63
CA HIS A 192 3.56 -2.88 -24.25
C HIS A 192 2.93 -1.91 -23.26
N PHE A 193 2.70 -2.36 -22.02
CA PHE A 193 2.13 -1.54 -20.95
C PHE A 193 2.92 -1.73 -19.65
N SER A 194 2.81 -0.77 -18.75
CA SER A 194 3.19 -0.96 -17.34
C SER A 194 2.01 -0.62 -16.43
N TRP A 195 1.74 -1.44 -15.42
CA TRP A 195 0.62 -1.25 -14.50
C TRP A 195 1.13 -1.14 -13.06
N HIS A 196 0.57 -0.18 -12.32
CA HIS A 196 0.80 0.00 -10.89
C HIS A 196 -0.49 -0.38 -10.14
N LEU A 197 -0.43 -1.33 -9.20
CA LEU A 197 -1.63 -1.81 -8.52
C LEU A 197 -1.99 -1.07 -7.22
N GLY A 198 -1.24 -0.04 -6.83
CA GLY A 198 -1.54 0.80 -5.65
C GLY A 198 -0.35 0.94 -4.70
N ASP A 199 -0.46 1.88 -3.76
CA ASP A 199 0.50 2.22 -2.71
C ASP A 199 1.86 2.78 -3.16
N ILE A 200 1.85 4.06 -3.54
CA ILE A 200 3.01 4.95 -3.62
C ILE A 200 3.33 5.46 -2.23
N TYR A 201 4.47 5.01 -1.72
CA TYR A 201 4.87 5.31 -0.35
C TYR A 201 5.33 6.77 -0.19
N PHE A 202 4.97 7.47 0.91
CA PHE A 202 4.33 6.91 2.10
C PHE A 202 2.86 7.31 2.27
N ALA A 203 2.43 8.50 1.85
CA ALA A 203 1.05 8.97 2.07
C ALA A 203 0.37 9.42 0.77
N GLY A 204 0.97 9.10 -0.38
CA GLY A 204 0.52 9.49 -1.72
C GLY A 204 0.24 10.98 -1.87
N ARG A 205 1.02 11.84 -1.19
CA ARG A 205 0.86 13.30 -1.33
C ARG A 205 1.29 13.78 -2.72
N PRO A 206 0.75 14.90 -3.24
CA PRO A 206 1.19 15.48 -4.51
C PRO A 206 2.71 15.65 -4.63
N GLU A 207 3.38 16.08 -3.56
CA GLU A 207 4.84 16.26 -3.53
C GLU A 207 5.58 14.92 -3.60
N GLU A 208 5.08 13.90 -2.91
CA GLU A 208 5.68 12.56 -2.94
C GLU A 208 5.56 11.93 -4.32
N ILE A 209 4.41 12.12 -4.98
CA ILE A 209 4.22 11.64 -6.35
C ILE A 209 5.19 12.33 -7.30
N LYS A 210 5.36 13.64 -7.18
CA LYS A 210 6.34 14.39 -7.98
C LYS A 210 7.78 13.97 -7.73
N GLU A 211 8.12 13.60 -6.50
CA GLU A 211 9.47 13.19 -6.13
C GLU A 211 9.79 11.74 -6.50
N LYS A 212 8.83 10.82 -6.33
CA LYS A 212 9.05 9.37 -6.35
C LYS A 212 8.50 8.69 -7.60
N VAL A 213 7.49 9.28 -8.23
CA VAL A 213 6.87 8.74 -9.46
C VAL A 213 7.36 9.49 -10.68
N PHE A 214 7.50 10.81 -10.59
CA PHE A 214 7.97 11.63 -11.70
C PHE A 214 9.48 11.86 -11.61
N LYS A 215 10.14 11.93 -12.78
CA LYS A 215 11.56 12.27 -12.90
C LYS A 215 11.90 13.71 -12.45
N ASP A 216 10.90 14.50 -12.04
CA ASP A 216 10.96 15.93 -11.70
C ASP A 216 11.38 16.18 -10.23
N ALA A 217 12.47 15.54 -9.78
CA ALA A 217 13.00 15.73 -8.43
C ALA A 217 13.89 16.98 -8.34
N GLY A 218 13.28 18.17 -8.44
CA GLY A 218 13.88 19.41 -7.95
C GLY A 218 14.02 19.44 -6.41
N CYS A 219 13.32 18.56 -5.70
CA CYS A 219 13.36 18.38 -4.25
C CYS A 219 14.31 17.24 -3.87
N ARG A 220 15.62 17.47 -3.98
CA ARG A 220 16.62 16.55 -3.42
C ARG A 220 16.66 16.70 -1.91
N THR A 221 16.24 15.68 -1.17
CA THR A 221 16.54 15.60 0.27
C THR A 221 17.43 14.40 0.60
N GLY A 222 18.58 14.28 -0.08
CA GLY A 222 19.65 13.34 0.31
C GLY A 222 20.15 12.42 -0.81
N SER A 223 20.74 11.29 -0.41
CA SER A 223 21.40 10.26 -1.26
C SER A 223 20.44 9.20 -1.83
N GLN A 224 19.13 9.40 -1.71
CA GLN A 224 18.12 8.47 -2.24
C GLN A 224 18.08 8.59 -3.78
N PRO A 225 18.02 7.46 -4.52
CA PRO A 225 17.89 7.50 -5.97
C PRO A 225 16.55 8.12 -6.37
N THR A 226 16.56 9.00 -7.38
CA THR A 226 15.33 9.47 -8.02
C THR A 226 14.73 8.31 -8.81
N THR A 227 13.48 7.96 -8.56
CA THR A 227 12.78 6.90 -9.31
C THR A 227 11.73 7.50 -10.22
N ASN A 228 11.44 6.81 -11.33
CA ASN A 228 10.42 7.21 -12.29
C ASN A 228 9.56 6.00 -12.61
N PHE A 229 8.24 6.10 -12.57
CA PHE A 229 7.42 4.99 -13.04
C PHE A 229 7.44 4.97 -14.57
N GLU A 230 8.30 4.11 -15.11
CA GLU A 230 8.50 4.01 -16.55
C GLU A 230 7.24 3.44 -17.23
N SER A 231 6.82 4.11 -18.30
CA SER A 231 5.70 3.66 -19.11
C SER A 231 6.13 2.55 -20.06
N GLY A 232 5.26 1.56 -20.26
CA GLY A 232 5.36 0.70 -21.44
C GLY A 232 5.20 1.50 -22.73
N LYS A 233 5.47 0.85 -23.86
CA LYS A 233 5.37 1.43 -25.21
C LYS A 233 4.05 2.17 -25.48
N PHE A 234 2.97 1.66 -24.90
CA PHE A 234 1.61 2.16 -25.05
C PHE A 234 1.04 2.77 -23.77
N GLY A 235 1.89 3.07 -22.79
CA GLY A 235 1.51 3.83 -21.60
C GLY A 235 1.54 3.03 -20.30
N ALA A 236 1.11 3.70 -19.24
CA ALA A 236 1.00 3.16 -17.91
C ALA A 236 -0.41 3.36 -17.33
N PHE A 237 -0.88 2.41 -16.53
CA PHE A 237 -2.15 2.52 -15.80
C PHE A 237 -1.91 2.38 -14.31
N PHE A 238 -2.53 3.23 -13.52
CA PHE A 238 -2.34 3.29 -12.06
C PHE A 238 -3.65 2.99 -11.36
N LEU A 239 -3.65 2.01 -10.47
CA LEU A 239 -4.70 1.82 -9.46
C LEU A 239 -4.36 2.56 -8.18
N ASN A 240 -5.41 2.89 -7.44
CA ASN A 240 -5.35 3.56 -6.17
C ASN A 240 -5.08 2.56 -5.04
N GLY A 241 -4.22 2.91 -4.10
CA GLY A 241 -3.96 2.15 -2.88
C GLY A 241 -4.43 2.88 -1.62
N ASN A 242 -4.34 2.21 -0.47
CA ASN A 242 -4.72 2.82 0.81
C ASN A 242 -3.78 3.95 1.22
N HIS A 243 -2.51 3.88 0.84
CA HIS A 243 -1.53 4.90 1.14
C HIS A 243 -1.83 6.21 0.40
N GLU A 244 -2.32 6.17 -0.83
CA GLU A 244 -2.86 7.36 -1.52
C GLU A 244 -4.04 7.99 -0.76
N MET A 245 -4.89 7.15 -0.16
CA MET A 245 -6.05 7.63 0.58
C MET A 245 -5.71 8.21 1.95
N LEU A 246 -4.47 8.05 2.45
CA LEU A 246 -4.00 8.73 3.66
C LEU A 246 -4.00 10.25 3.49
N SER A 247 -3.69 10.73 2.28
CA SER A 247 -3.81 12.14 1.90
C SER A 247 -5.12 12.43 1.16
N ARG A 248 -6.19 11.69 1.47
CA ARG A 248 -7.53 11.87 0.90
C ARG A 248 -7.61 11.69 -0.63
N GLY A 249 -6.58 11.07 -1.24
CA GLY A 249 -6.53 10.79 -2.67
C GLY A 249 -6.07 11.97 -3.53
N TYR A 250 -5.74 13.14 -2.95
CA TYR A 250 -5.39 14.34 -3.72
C TYR A 250 -4.19 14.14 -4.64
N GLY A 251 -3.12 13.54 -4.12
CA GLY A 251 -1.96 13.24 -4.97
C GLY A 251 -2.34 12.30 -6.11
N TYR A 252 -3.10 11.25 -5.82
CA TYR A 252 -3.48 10.29 -6.83
C TYR A 252 -4.41 10.90 -7.90
N PHE A 253 -5.55 11.44 -7.51
CA PHE A 253 -6.58 11.91 -8.45
C PHE A 253 -6.21 13.22 -9.17
N GLU A 254 -5.55 14.17 -8.49
CA GLU A 254 -5.30 15.50 -9.05
C GLU A 254 -3.87 15.67 -9.58
N THR A 255 -2.94 14.78 -9.21
CA THR A 255 -1.54 14.86 -9.66
C THR A 255 -1.13 13.67 -10.53
N LEU A 256 -1.34 12.44 -10.06
CA LEU A 256 -0.88 11.24 -10.78
C LEU A 256 -1.70 10.96 -12.03
N LEU A 257 -3.02 10.80 -11.88
CA LEU A 257 -3.88 10.42 -13.02
C LEU A 257 -3.77 11.42 -14.19
N PRO A 258 -3.83 12.75 -13.97
CA PRO A 258 -3.70 13.72 -15.06
C PRO A 258 -2.32 13.68 -15.75
N ALA A 259 -1.25 13.37 -15.02
CA ALA A 259 0.10 13.28 -15.60
C ALA A 259 0.25 12.14 -16.62
N TYR A 260 -0.58 11.10 -16.49
CA TYR A 260 -0.63 9.95 -17.40
C TYR A 260 -1.87 9.96 -18.32
N ASN A 261 -2.61 11.07 -18.38
CA ASN A 261 -3.88 11.20 -19.11
C ASN A 261 -4.92 10.10 -18.76
N GLN A 262 -4.91 9.65 -17.50
CA GLN A 262 -5.88 8.70 -16.99
C GLN A 262 -7.06 9.48 -16.39
N THR A 263 -8.30 9.21 -16.83
CA THR A 263 -9.49 9.98 -16.41
C THR A 263 -10.23 9.36 -15.23
N THR A 264 -9.92 8.12 -14.87
CA THR A 264 -10.61 7.32 -13.86
C THR A 264 -9.65 6.38 -13.13
N SER A 265 -10.01 5.91 -11.93
CA SER A 265 -9.23 4.94 -11.16
C SER A 265 -9.63 3.48 -11.39
N TYR A 266 -10.54 3.24 -12.33
CA TYR A 266 -11.02 1.90 -12.67
C TYR A 266 -11.22 1.75 -14.19
N ALA A 267 -11.02 0.55 -14.72
CA ALA A 267 -11.04 0.30 -16.15
C ALA A 267 -11.26 -1.19 -16.46
N ALA A 268 -11.66 -1.50 -17.69
CA ALA A 268 -11.61 -2.86 -18.22
C ALA A 268 -10.65 -2.93 -19.40
N PHE A 269 -9.81 -3.97 -19.46
CA PHE A 269 -8.94 -4.25 -20.60
C PHE A 269 -9.30 -5.61 -21.19
N MET A 270 -9.57 -5.64 -22.48
CA MET A 270 -10.10 -6.83 -23.14
C MET A 270 -9.21 -7.31 -24.28
N SER A 271 -9.14 -8.63 -24.42
CA SER A 271 -8.66 -9.32 -25.61
C SER A 271 -9.78 -10.21 -26.18
N GLU A 272 -9.48 -11.04 -27.17
CA GLU A 272 -10.41 -12.07 -27.63
C GLU A 272 -10.82 -13.02 -26.50
N TYR A 273 -9.86 -13.41 -25.65
CA TYR A 273 -10.03 -14.45 -24.64
C TYR A 273 -10.05 -13.93 -23.20
N TRP A 274 -9.59 -12.70 -22.94
CA TRP A 274 -9.46 -12.19 -21.57
C TRP A 274 -10.26 -10.91 -21.34
N LEU A 275 -10.80 -10.79 -20.14
CA LEU A 275 -11.30 -9.56 -19.53
C LEU A 275 -10.50 -9.31 -18.26
N PHE A 276 -9.71 -8.25 -18.25
CA PHE A 276 -9.08 -7.71 -17.04
C PHE A 276 -9.95 -6.56 -16.51
N THR A 277 -10.36 -6.65 -15.26
CA THR A 277 -11.06 -5.57 -14.55
C THR A 277 -10.10 -4.93 -13.56
N ALA A 278 -9.80 -3.65 -13.73
CA ALA A 278 -8.97 -2.87 -12.84
C ALA A 278 -9.86 -2.03 -11.94
N LEU A 279 -9.84 -2.27 -10.63
CA LEU A 279 -10.80 -1.74 -9.67
C LEU A 279 -10.10 -0.91 -8.59
N ASP A 280 -10.67 0.25 -8.27
CA ASP A 280 -10.29 1.08 -7.14
C ASP A 280 -10.93 0.52 -5.87
N SER A 281 -10.23 -0.44 -5.27
CA SER A 281 -10.59 -1.06 -4.00
C SER A 281 -10.25 -0.20 -2.78
N ALA A 282 -9.52 0.91 -2.97
CA ALA A 282 -8.95 1.69 -1.88
C ALA A 282 -9.73 2.97 -1.59
N TYR A 283 -10.50 3.51 -2.53
CA TYR A 283 -11.17 4.80 -2.36
C TYR A 283 -11.86 4.93 -1.00
N ASP A 284 -12.75 3.99 -0.65
CA ASP A 284 -13.50 4.00 0.61
C ASP A 284 -12.81 3.22 1.75
N CYS A 285 -11.52 2.92 1.63
CA CYS A 285 -10.78 2.17 2.67
C CYS A 285 -10.60 2.97 3.96
N MET A 286 -10.65 4.31 3.86
CA MET A 286 -10.53 5.22 4.99
C MET A 286 -11.92 5.75 5.36
N PRO A 287 -12.40 5.55 6.61
CA PRO A 287 -13.65 6.15 7.03
C PRO A 287 -13.55 7.68 7.00
N GLU A 288 -14.67 8.35 6.74
CA GLU A 288 -14.79 9.77 7.04
C GLU A 288 -14.52 9.99 8.52
N VAL A 289 -13.63 10.93 8.83
CA VAL A 289 -13.32 11.24 10.22
C VAL A 289 -14.17 12.44 10.63
N THR A 290 -15.35 12.15 11.14
CA THR A 290 -16.32 13.16 11.60
C THR A 290 -16.26 13.38 13.11
N ASP A 291 -15.59 12.49 13.85
CA ASP A 291 -15.44 12.50 15.30
C ASP A 291 -14.24 11.67 15.78
N LEU A 292 -14.00 11.64 17.09
CA LEU A 292 -12.90 10.87 17.69
C LEU A 292 -13.08 9.34 17.48
N THR A 293 -14.32 8.86 17.40
CA THR A 293 -14.61 7.42 17.23
C THR A 293 -14.24 6.96 15.82
N SER A 294 -14.56 7.76 14.82
CA SER A 294 -14.19 7.56 13.43
C SER A 294 -12.69 7.77 13.20
N ALA A 295 -12.04 8.69 13.93
CA ALA A 295 -10.57 8.82 13.92
C ALA A 295 -9.88 7.55 14.47
N MET A 296 -10.40 6.99 15.56
CA MET A 296 -9.90 5.73 16.13
C MET A 296 -10.18 4.53 15.21
N LYS A 297 -11.31 4.53 14.49
CA LYS A 297 -11.59 3.53 13.44
C LYS A 297 -10.65 3.70 12.25
N TYR A 298 -10.39 4.92 11.81
CA TYR A 298 -9.44 5.26 10.75
C TYR A 298 -8.07 4.67 11.04
N LEU A 299 -7.54 4.87 12.25
CA LEU A 299 -6.25 4.32 12.67
C LEU A 299 -6.21 2.78 12.73
N LYS A 300 -7.35 2.12 12.92
CA LYS A 300 -7.47 0.66 12.80
C LYS A 300 -7.64 0.18 11.35
N HIS A 301 -8.16 1.02 10.45
CA HIS A 301 -8.47 0.66 9.06
C HIS A 301 -7.26 0.88 8.13
N VAL A 302 -6.37 1.82 8.46
CA VAL A 302 -5.06 1.99 7.80
C VAL A 302 -4.27 0.68 7.78
N ALA A 303 -4.55 -0.23 8.72
CA ALA A 303 -3.86 -1.50 8.83
C ALA A 303 -4.28 -2.58 7.80
N GLY A 304 -5.28 -2.37 6.92
CA GLY A 304 -5.49 -3.26 5.75
C GLY A 304 -6.73 -4.16 5.71
N ASN A 305 -7.91 -3.64 6.07
CA ASN A 305 -9.11 -4.49 6.16
C ASN A 305 -9.59 -4.95 4.74
N PRO A 306 -9.61 -6.26 4.44
CA PRO A 306 -10.00 -6.78 3.11
C PRO A 306 -11.49 -6.62 2.80
N LYS A 307 -12.31 -6.20 3.77
CA LYS A 307 -13.77 -6.06 3.62
C LYS A 307 -14.18 -4.68 3.10
N MET A 308 -13.36 -4.05 2.26
CA MET A 308 -13.71 -2.75 1.66
C MET A 308 -14.64 -2.95 0.46
N PRO A 309 -15.85 -2.35 0.49
CA PRO A 309 -16.79 -2.48 -0.61
C PRO A 309 -16.30 -1.68 -1.83
N LEU A 310 -16.64 -2.18 -3.02
CA LEU A 310 -16.58 -1.36 -4.23
C LEU A 310 -17.63 -0.25 -4.13
N ASN A 311 -17.25 0.97 -4.47
CA ASN A 311 -18.17 2.10 -4.42
C ASN A 311 -19.24 1.99 -5.52
N LYS A 312 -20.36 2.70 -5.32
CA LYS A 312 -21.52 2.62 -6.22
C LYS A 312 -21.17 2.92 -7.69
N PRO A 313 -20.38 3.96 -8.03
CA PRO A 313 -20.04 4.23 -9.43
C PRO A 313 -19.34 3.06 -10.14
N GLN A 314 -18.41 2.37 -9.46
CA GLN A 314 -17.75 1.19 -10.02
C GLN A 314 -18.71 0.02 -10.20
N VAL A 315 -19.59 -0.21 -9.21
CA VAL A 315 -20.60 -1.27 -9.29
C VAL A 315 -21.58 -1.01 -10.43
N ASP A 316 -22.08 0.23 -10.55
CA ASP A 316 -22.98 0.63 -11.63
C ASP A 316 -22.30 0.42 -13.00
N TRP A 317 -21.04 0.84 -13.15
CA TRP A 317 -20.26 0.64 -14.38
C TRP A 317 -20.05 -0.84 -14.70
N LEU A 318 -19.58 -1.65 -13.74
CA LEU A 318 -19.34 -3.09 -13.95
C LEU A 318 -20.60 -3.86 -14.33
N THR A 319 -21.75 -3.41 -13.84
CA THR A 319 -23.05 -4.07 -14.06
C THR A 319 -23.89 -3.39 -15.13
N ASP A 320 -23.31 -2.42 -15.85
CA ASP A 320 -24.00 -1.70 -16.91
C ASP A 320 -24.37 -2.68 -18.05
N PRO A 321 -25.66 -2.78 -18.40
CA PRO A 321 -26.13 -3.71 -19.43
C PRO A 321 -25.67 -3.35 -20.84
N GLU A 322 -25.28 -2.10 -21.10
CA GLU A 322 -24.71 -1.67 -22.39
C GLU A 322 -23.26 -2.13 -22.54
N LEU A 323 -22.51 -2.21 -21.43
CA LEU A 323 -21.14 -2.73 -21.42
C LEU A 323 -21.12 -4.27 -21.41
N ASN A 324 -22.04 -4.90 -20.69
CA ASN A 324 -22.26 -6.35 -20.64
C ASN A 324 -20.94 -7.14 -20.46
N LEU A 325 -20.08 -6.68 -19.54
CA LEU A 325 -18.72 -7.18 -19.36
C LEU A 325 -18.69 -8.67 -18.99
N PHE A 326 -19.71 -9.16 -18.28
CA PHE A 326 -19.80 -10.52 -17.77
C PHE A 326 -20.75 -11.42 -18.57
N ASP A 327 -20.94 -11.20 -19.87
CA ASP A 327 -21.73 -12.14 -20.69
C ASP A 327 -20.99 -13.49 -20.83
N PRO A 328 -21.54 -14.62 -20.34
CA PRO A 328 -20.90 -15.92 -20.49
C PRO A 328 -20.71 -16.34 -21.96
N LYS A 329 -21.54 -15.81 -22.88
CA LYS A 329 -21.43 -16.10 -24.32
C LYS A 329 -20.14 -15.56 -24.93
N ASN A 330 -19.52 -14.57 -24.30
CA ASN A 330 -18.23 -14.04 -24.72
C ASN A 330 -17.08 -15.02 -24.44
N GLY A 331 -17.28 -16.02 -23.56
CA GLY A 331 -16.33 -17.10 -23.31
C GLY A 331 -14.96 -16.66 -22.79
N ARG A 332 -14.85 -15.44 -22.24
CA ARG A 332 -13.59 -14.89 -21.74
C ARG A 332 -13.25 -15.43 -20.37
N GLY A 333 -11.95 -15.54 -20.10
CA GLY A 333 -11.43 -15.63 -18.74
C GLY A 333 -11.49 -14.26 -18.08
N ILE A 334 -11.80 -14.25 -16.78
CA ILE A 334 -11.87 -13.02 -15.99
C ILE A 334 -10.64 -12.94 -15.10
N ALA A 335 -9.95 -11.80 -15.19
CA ALA A 335 -8.86 -11.40 -14.33
C ALA A 335 -9.24 -10.11 -13.60
N VAL A 336 -8.99 -10.06 -12.30
CA VAL A 336 -9.30 -8.91 -11.44
C VAL A 336 -7.98 -8.31 -10.95
N LEU A 337 -7.78 -7.03 -11.22
CA LEU A 337 -6.65 -6.21 -10.78
C LEU A 337 -7.20 -5.22 -9.74
N GLN A 338 -6.64 -5.21 -8.54
CA GLN A 338 -7.02 -4.26 -7.48
C GLN A 338 -5.89 -4.14 -6.47
N HIS A 339 -5.92 -3.13 -5.61
CA HIS A 339 -4.90 -3.01 -4.56
C HIS A 339 -5.15 -3.98 -3.41
N MET A 340 -6.35 -3.90 -2.82
CA MET A 340 -6.77 -4.75 -1.72
C MET A 340 -7.01 -6.17 -2.21
N GLN A 341 -6.69 -7.14 -1.38
CA GLN A 341 -6.80 -8.56 -1.67
C GLN A 341 -8.25 -9.02 -1.80
N MET A 342 -8.53 -9.84 -2.84
CA MET A 342 -9.79 -10.61 -2.95
C MET A 342 -9.89 -11.67 -1.85
N PHE A 343 -8.73 -12.18 -1.45
CA PHE A 343 -8.48 -13.17 -0.43
C PHE A 343 -6.99 -13.13 -0.12
N SER A 344 -6.56 -13.36 1.12
CA SER A 344 -5.14 -13.56 1.42
C SER A 344 -4.91 -14.57 2.53
N VAL A 345 -3.81 -15.32 2.38
CA VAL A 345 -3.30 -16.27 3.39
C VAL A 345 -2.37 -15.60 4.42
N PHE A 346 -2.05 -14.32 4.23
CA PHE A 346 -1.14 -13.52 5.06
C PHE A 346 -1.87 -12.56 6.00
N LEU A 347 -3.20 -12.57 6.01
CA LEU A 347 -3.98 -11.74 6.93
C LEU A 347 -3.63 -12.10 8.39
N ASP A 348 -3.04 -11.13 9.10
CA ASP A 348 -2.64 -11.29 10.51
C ASP A 348 -3.82 -11.16 11.50
N SER A 349 -3.53 -11.51 12.75
CA SER A 349 -4.32 -11.34 13.96
C SER A 349 -4.90 -9.95 14.18
N ASP A 350 -4.30 -8.91 13.60
CA ASP A 350 -4.84 -7.55 13.65
C ASP A 350 -6.18 -7.41 12.92
N PHE A 351 -6.52 -8.35 12.03
CA PHE A 351 -7.84 -8.46 11.40
C PHE A 351 -8.81 -9.41 12.12
N GLY A 352 -8.44 -9.85 13.32
CA GLY A 352 -9.23 -10.82 14.10
C GLY A 352 -9.07 -12.27 13.65
N LEU A 353 -8.23 -12.54 12.64
CA LEU A 353 -7.91 -13.89 12.19
C LEU A 353 -6.84 -14.51 13.08
N LYS A 354 -7.20 -15.55 13.81
CA LYS A 354 -6.28 -16.19 14.75
C LYS A 354 -5.63 -17.40 14.10
N ALA A 355 -4.33 -17.55 14.27
CA ALA A 355 -3.66 -18.81 14.00
C ALA A 355 -4.38 -19.96 14.73
N GLY A 356 -4.70 -21.04 14.01
CA GLY A 356 -5.44 -22.20 14.53
C GLY A 356 -6.97 -22.12 14.40
N MET A 357 -7.54 -21.03 13.86
CA MET A 357 -8.91 -21.01 13.34
C MET A 357 -9.13 -22.14 12.30
N PRO A 358 -10.30 -22.81 12.28
CA PRO A 358 -10.64 -23.77 11.23
C PRO A 358 -10.57 -23.15 9.83
N THR A 359 -10.03 -23.89 8.87
CA THR A 359 -9.79 -23.41 7.49
C THR A 359 -11.04 -22.81 6.83
N ASP A 360 -12.23 -23.38 7.05
CA ASP A 360 -13.48 -22.86 6.48
C ASP A 360 -13.95 -21.56 7.13
N GLU A 361 -13.72 -21.39 8.44
CA GLU A 361 -14.00 -20.13 9.14
C GLU A 361 -13.02 -19.05 8.68
N PHE A 362 -11.72 -19.40 8.56
CA PHE A 362 -10.72 -18.49 8.00
C PHE A 362 -11.13 -18.04 6.60
N LYS A 363 -11.53 -18.97 5.73
CA LYS A 363 -11.96 -18.63 4.37
C LYS A 363 -13.14 -17.66 4.37
N LYS A 364 -14.13 -17.88 5.22
CA LYS A 364 -15.30 -17.01 5.32
C LYS A 364 -14.94 -15.59 5.73
N GLU A 365 -13.99 -15.44 6.65
CA GLU A 365 -13.58 -14.14 7.17
C GLU A 365 -12.55 -13.42 6.29
N ALA A 366 -11.70 -14.18 5.59
CA ALA A 366 -10.65 -13.67 4.70
C ALA A 366 -11.15 -13.27 3.29
N VAL A 367 -12.38 -13.65 2.93
CA VAL A 367 -13.00 -13.26 1.65
C VAL A 367 -13.34 -11.77 1.65
N GLY A 368 -12.75 -11.03 0.71
CA GLY A 368 -13.01 -9.61 0.50
C GLY A 368 -14.37 -9.33 -0.15
N GLU A 369 -14.82 -8.07 -0.11
CA GLU A 369 -16.12 -7.68 -0.67
C GLU A 369 -16.16 -7.76 -2.20
N SER A 370 -15.04 -7.48 -2.89
CA SER A 370 -15.00 -7.65 -4.35
C SER A 370 -15.19 -9.11 -4.76
N THR A 371 -14.66 -10.07 -3.99
CA THR A 371 -14.95 -11.49 -4.19
C THR A 371 -16.44 -11.78 -4.11
N LYS A 372 -17.13 -11.29 -3.08
CA LYS A 372 -18.59 -11.47 -2.93
C LYS A 372 -19.36 -10.85 -4.10
N PHE A 373 -18.93 -9.67 -4.56
CA PHE A 373 -19.47 -9.03 -5.76
C PHE A 373 -19.36 -9.96 -6.98
N PHE A 374 -18.18 -10.50 -7.27
CA PHE A 374 -17.99 -11.42 -8.40
C PHE A 374 -18.79 -12.71 -8.23
N GLN A 375 -18.84 -13.31 -7.02
CA GLN A 375 -19.67 -14.49 -6.79
C GLN A 375 -21.14 -14.24 -7.11
N LYS A 376 -21.66 -13.05 -6.78
CA LYS A 376 -23.05 -12.66 -7.05
C LYS A 376 -23.30 -12.40 -8.52
N GLU A 377 -22.49 -11.56 -9.17
CA GLU A 377 -22.71 -11.18 -10.57
C GLU A 377 -22.46 -12.36 -11.53
N LEU A 378 -21.49 -13.23 -11.25
CA LEU A 378 -21.29 -14.45 -12.04
C LEU A 378 -22.47 -15.42 -11.90
N LYS A 379 -23.05 -15.54 -10.69
CA LYS A 379 -24.27 -16.33 -10.51
C LYS A 379 -25.43 -15.79 -11.34
N LYS A 380 -25.66 -14.48 -11.26
CA LYS A 380 -26.73 -13.78 -11.98
C LYS A 380 -26.57 -13.91 -13.49
N ALA A 381 -25.35 -13.85 -14.00
CA ALA A 381 -25.03 -14.03 -15.41
C ALA A 381 -25.16 -15.50 -15.88
N GLY A 382 -25.20 -16.47 -14.97
CA GLY A 382 -25.38 -17.89 -15.29
C GLY A 382 -24.07 -18.65 -15.55
N TYR A 383 -22.96 -18.21 -14.95
CA TYR A 383 -21.71 -18.97 -14.99
C TYR A 383 -21.81 -20.29 -14.19
N PRO A 384 -21.05 -21.33 -14.58
CA PRO A 384 -21.08 -22.62 -13.89
C PRO A 384 -20.43 -22.55 -12.50
N GLU A 385 -20.85 -23.43 -11.59
CA GLU A 385 -20.19 -23.56 -10.28
C GLU A 385 -18.71 -23.93 -10.42
N GLY A 386 -17.88 -23.34 -9.55
CA GLY A 386 -16.44 -23.55 -9.56
C GLY A 386 -15.71 -22.78 -10.67
N TYR A 387 -16.40 -21.86 -11.38
CA TYR A 387 -15.81 -21.01 -12.41
C TYR A 387 -14.52 -20.37 -11.90
N GLY A 388 -13.46 -20.50 -12.69
CA GLY A 388 -12.14 -20.01 -12.36
C GLY A 388 -11.96 -18.54 -12.72
N ILE A 389 -11.51 -17.73 -11.77
CA ILE A 389 -11.07 -16.35 -11.99
C ILE A 389 -9.60 -16.18 -11.62
N ALA A 390 -8.91 -15.22 -12.22
CA ALA A 390 -7.58 -14.78 -11.80
C ALA A 390 -7.70 -13.51 -10.94
N GLY A 391 -6.95 -13.41 -9.85
CA GLY A 391 -6.84 -12.21 -9.04
C GLY A 391 -5.39 -11.76 -8.95
N LEU A 392 -5.10 -10.50 -9.21
CA LEU A 392 -3.77 -9.90 -9.06
C LEU A 392 -3.91 -8.67 -8.16
N PHE A 393 -3.20 -8.66 -7.05
CA PHE A 393 -3.34 -7.60 -6.05
C PHE A 393 -2.06 -7.37 -5.24
N GLY A 394 -1.94 -6.20 -4.63
CA GLY A 394 -0.79 -5.79 -3.81
C GLY A 394 -1.08 -5.93 -2.31
N HIS A 395 -0.75 -4.87 -1.57
CA HIS A 395 -1.11 -4.61 -0.18
C HIS A 395 -0.44 -5.49 0.88
N ASP A 396 -0.34 -6.80 0.66
CA ASP A 396 0.27 -7.70 1.65
C ASP A 396 1.80 -7.63 1.67
N HIS A 397 2.41 -6.97 0.70
CA HIS A 397 3.87 -6.84 0.56
C HIS A 397 4.58 -8.19 0.44
N LYS A 398 3.93 -9.20 -0.14
CA LYS A 398 4.47 -10.55 -0.35
C LYS A 398 4.26 -10.99 -1.78
N ALA A 399 5.27 -11.61 -2.38
CA ALA A 399 5.07 -12.32 -3.63
C ALA A 399 4.54 -13.72 -3.34
N SER A 400 3.35 -14.06 -3.84
CA SER A 400 2.83 -15.41 -3.69
C SER A 400 1.78 -15.77 -4.73
N SER A 401 1.53 -17.07 -4.86
CA SER A 401 0.52 -17.64 -5.73
C SER A 401 -0.28 -18.71 -5.01
N TYR A 402 -1.60 -18.69 -5.12
CA TYR A 402 -2.48 -19.76 -4.63
C TYR A 402 -3.64 -20.05 -5.57
N ILE A 403 -4.20 -21.26 -5.41
CA ILE A 403 -5.47 -21.70 -5.96
C ILE A 403 -6.39 -22.00 -4.79
N THR A 404 -7.40 -21.17 -4.59
CA THR A 404 -8.34 -21.35 -3.49
C THR A 404 -9.74 -21.56 -4.02
N LYS A 405 -10.34 -22.70 -3.65
CA LYS A 405 -11.78 -22.91 -3.81
C LYS A 405 -12.51 -22.16 -2.71
N LEU A 406 -13.32 -21.20 -3.11
CA LEU A 406 -14.12 -20.36 -2.23
C LEU A 406 -15.58 -20.76 -2.35
N ASN A 407 -16.15 -21.19 -1.23
CA ASN A 407 -17.56 -21.52 -1.14
C ASN A 407 -18.42 -20.27 -1.36
N ALA A 408 -19.67 -20.47 -1.79
CA ALA A 408 -20.64 -19.38 -1.77
C ALA A 408 -20.84 -18.90 -0.33
N THR A 409 -20.77 -17.59 -0.10
CA THR A 409 -20.98 -17.04 1.25
C THR A 409 -22.47 -16.96 1.63
N SER A 410 -23.35 -17.14 0.65
CA SER A 410 -24.81 -17.17 0.76
C SER A 410 -25.45 -17.89 -0.45
N ASP A 411 -26.74 -18.23 -0.35
CA ASP A 411 -27.49 -18.95 -1.40
C ASP A 411 -27.63 -18.17 -2.71
N ASP A 412 -27.36 -16.86 -2.74
CA ASP A 412 -27.35 -16.01 -3.93
C ASP A 412 -25.95 -15.81 -4.53
N MET A 413 -24.93 -16.51 -4.02
CA MET A 413 -23.55 -16.45 -4.50
C MET A 413 -23.10 -17.74 -5.21
N LEU A 414 -22.18 -17.60 -6.16
CA LEU A 414 -21.56 -18.71 -6.88
C LEU A 414 -20.28 -19.17 -6.16
N PRO A 415 -20.08 -20.47 -5.89
CA PRO A 415 -18.77 -20.98 -5.53
C PRO A 415 -17.78 -20.77 -6.69
N ILE A 416 -16.59 -20.25 -6.41
CA ILE A 416 -15.58 -19.93 -7.43
C ILE A 416 -14.24 -20.57 -7.11
N THR A 417 -13.39 -20.70 -8.13
CA THR A 417 -11.97 -21.00 -7.96
C THR A 417 -11.18 -19.71 -8.19
N LEU A 418 -10.51 -19.21 -7.17
CA LEU A 418 -9.68 -18.01 -7.24
C LEU A 418 -8.21 -18.42 -7.47
N ASN A 419 -7.64 -17.98 -8.59
CA ASN A 419 -6.23 -18.11 -8.92
C ASN A 419 -5.53 -16.78 -8.60
N SER A 420 -5.09 -16.62 -7.35
CA SER A 420 -4.49 -15.36 -6.89
C SER A 420 -2.99 -15.27 -7.17
N GLN A 421 -2.56 -14.06 -7.47
CA GLN A 421 -1.19 -13.57 -7.40
C GLN A 421 -1.14 -12.36 -6.48
N LEU A 422 -0.37 -12.48 -5.41
CA LEU A 422 0.05 -11.35 -4.62
C LEU A 422 1.35 -10.82 -5.19
N LEU A 423 1.36 -9.53 -5.48
CA LEU A 423 2.54 -8.84 -5.96
C LEU A 423 3.45 -8.52 -4.78
N GLY A 424 4.72 -8.87 -4.95
CA GLY A 424 5.75 -8.51 -3.98
C GLY A 424 5.83 -7.00 -3.80
N ASN A 425 6.37 -6.60 -2.66
CA ASN A 425 6.65 -5.21 -2.33
C ASN A 425 7.57 -4.58 -3.40
N GLY A 426 7.00 -3.81 -4.32
CA GLY A 426 7.67 -3.37 -5.53
C GLY A 426 8.74 -2.30 -5.30
N GLY A 427 8.79 -1.71 -4.11
CA GLY A 427 9.68 -0.61 -3.86
C GLY A 427 9.95 -0.25 -2.41
N PHE A 428 9.16 -0.68 -1.44
CA PHE A 428 9.44 -0.33 -0.06
C PHE A 428 10.66 -1.12 0.46
N GLU A 429 11.59 -0.51 1.20
CA GLU A 429 12.57 -1.32 1.95
C GLU A 429 11.79 -2.02 3.07
N SER A 430 11.29 -3.22 2.79
CA SER A 430 10.47 -3.96 3.73
C SER A 430 11.31 -4.30 4.96
N ASN A 431 11.23 -3.50 6.02
CA ASN A 431 11.51 -4.00 7.37
C ASN A 431 10.39 -4.93 7.86
N SER A 432 9.39 -5.22 7.02
CA SER A 432 8.35 -6.21 7.30
C SER A 432 9.06 -7.55 7.49
N PRO A 433 8.95 -8.15 8.68
CA PRO A 433 9.43 -9.50 8.89
C PRO A 433 8.87 -10.42 7.82
N ILE A 434 9.57 -11.50 7.53
CA ILE A 434 8.96 -12.61 6.80
C ILE A 434 7.84 -13.18 7.68
N GLU A 435 6.64 -12.68 7.47
CA GLU A 435 5.44 -13.15 8.14
C GLU A 435 5.13 -14.56 7.67
N LYS A 436 4.76 -15.41 8.63
CA LYS A 436 4.41 -16.79 8.34
C LYS A 436 3.01 -16.84 7.76
N ALA A 437 2.90 -17.41 6.57
CA ALA A 437 1.62 -17.75 5.97
C ALA A 437 1.04 -18.99 6.66
N TYR A 438 0.40 -18.80 7.82
CA TYR A 438 -0.04 -19.89 8.70
C TYR A 438 -0.90 -20.94 7.99
N TYR A 439 -1.68 -20.50 7.00
CA TYR A 439 -2.64 -21.33 6.29
C TYR A 439 -2.28 -21.61 4.84
N ALA A 440 -1.07 -21.25 4.40
CA ALA A 440 -0.75 -21.30 2.98
C ALA A 440 -0.93 -22.71 2.38
N ASN A 441 -0.52 -23.79 3.05
CA ASN A 441 -0.74 -25.16 2.55
C ASN A 441 -2.24 -25.49 2.51
N GLU A 442 -2.96 -25.18 3.59
CA GLU A 442 -4.36 -25.56 3.75
C GLU A 442 -5.27 -24.81 2.76
N LEU A 443 -4.84 -23.63 2.33
CA LEU A 443 -5.57 -22.75 1.43
C LEU A 443 -5.11 -22.84 -0.02
N GLY A 444 -4.17 -23.74 -0.32
CA GLY A 444 -3.78 -24.07 -1.69
C GLY A 444 -2.74 -23.12 -2.29
N ALA A 445 -1.86 -22.55 -1.47
CA ALA A 445 -0.68 -21.85 -1.97
C ALA A 445 0.24 -22.80 -2.74
N GLN A 446 0.56 -22.34 -3.95
CA GLN A 446 1.46 -23.00 -4.89
C GLN A 446 2.91 -22.61 -4.57
N TRP A 447 3.13 -21.34 -4.23
CA TRP A 447 4.42 -20.83 -3.78
C TRP A 447 4.24 -19.47 -3.09
N TYR A 448 5.21 -19.10 -2.27
CA TYR A 448 5.40 -17.72 -1.79
C TYR A 448 6.89 -17.46 -1.62
N ASP A 449 7.31 -16.24 -1.89
CA ASP A 449 8.71 -15.86 -1.73
C ASP A 449 9.01 -15.54 -0.27
N ASN A 450 9.78 -16.41 0.36
CA ASN A 450 10.23 -16.26 1.73
C ASN A 450 11.75 -16.28 1.85
N ALA A 451 12.44 -16.10 0.71
CA ALA A 451 13.88 -15.96 0.75
C ALA A 451 14.23 -14.70 1.54
N THR A 452 15.20 -14.84 2.44
CA THR A 452 15.71 -13.71 3.22
C THR A 452 16.75 -12.98 2.37
N TYR A 453 16.47 -11.72 2.06
CA TYR A 453 17.39 -10.83 1.37
C TYR A 453 18.46 -10.29 2.34
N LYS A 454 18.02 -9.76 3.48
CA LYS A 454 18.90 -9.23 4.53
C LYS A 454 18.34 -9.53 5.91
N GLU A 455 19.22 -9.63 6.89
CA GLU A 455 18.84 -9.67 8.31
C GLU A 455 19.12 -8.30 8.93
N ILE A 456 18.11 -7.72 9.57
CA ILE A 456 18.24 -6.44 10.28
C ILE A 456 18.59 -6.75 11.73
N PRO A 457 19.75 -6.26 12.24
CA PRO A 457 20.10 -6.43 13.64
C PRO A 457 19.05 -5.77 14.55
N GLU A 458 18.56 -6.52 15.54
CA GLU A 458 17.61 -6.01 16.54
C GLU A 458 18.33 -5.62 17.83
N PRO A 459 17.89 -4.57 18.55
CA PRO A 459 18.47 -4.20 19.84
C PRO A 459 18.20 -5.26 20.92
N ASN A 460 18.97 -5.20 22.01
CA ASN A 460 18.80 -6.02 23.22
C ASN A 460 18.96 -7.53 23.01
N ASN A 461 19.91 -7.96 22.18
CA ASN A 461 20.19 -9.37 21.87
C ASN A 461 18.98 -10.15 21.33
N LYS A 462 18.01 -9.46 20.74
CA LYS A 462 16.96 -10.13 19.98
C LYS A 462 17.57 -10.74 18.71
N PRO A 463 17.04 -11.88 18.24
CA PRO A 463 17.41 -12.40 16.93
C PRO A 463 17.23 -11.33 15.86
N PRO A 464 18.11 -11.25 14.86
CA PRO A 464 17.91 -10.38 13.70
C PRO A 464 16.55 -10.63 13.04
N THR A 465 15.92 -9.57 12.55
CA THR A 465 14.66 -9.67 11.81
C THR A 465 14.98 -9.97 10.34
N PRO A 466 14.55 -11.12 9.79
CA PRO A 466 14.74 -11.43 8.39
C PRO A 466 13.80 -10.60 7.52
N VAL A 467 14.35 -10.00 6.47
CA VAL A 467 13.65 -9.19 5.48
C VAL A 467 13.64 -9.93 4.15
N GLY A 468 12.46 -9.98 3.52
CA GLY A 468 12.27 -10.62 2.22
C GLY A 468 12.80 -9.79 1.04
N TYR A 469 12.81 -10.41 -0.14
CA TYR A 469 13.08 -9.72 -1.40
C TYR A 469 11.89 -8.86 -1.84
N ASN A 470 12.20 -7.71 -2.45
CA ASN A 470 11.25 -6.95 -3.25
C ASN A 470 11.11 -7.61 -4.63
N GLY A 471 10.04 -7.30 -5.36
CA GLY A 471 9.85 -7.86 -6.69
C GLY A 471 8.63 -7.34 -7.43
N TRP A 472 8.46 -7.81 -8.65
CA TRP A 472 7.37 -7.41 -9.54
C TRP A 472 7.03 -8.55 -10.48
N PHE A 473 5.93 -8.41 -11.22
CA PHE A 473 5.50 -9.38 -12.20
C PHE A 473 5.63 -8.85 -13.62
N SER A 474 5.71 -9.76 -14.57
CA SER A 474 5.36 -9.48 -15.95
C SER A 474 4.26 -10.44 -16.40
N LEU A 475 3.35 -9.94 -17.22
CA LEU A 475 2.24 -10.68 -17.80
C LEU A 475 2.46 -10.80 -19.30
N ASN A 476 2.39 -12.00 -19.84
CA ASN A 476 2.40 -12.25 -21.27
C ASN A 476 1.12 -12.97 -21.67
N ILE A 477 0.24 -12.24 -22.36
CA ILE A 477 -1.06 -12.72 -22.80
C ILE A 477 -0.94 -13.15 -24.26
N THR A 478 -1.19 -14.42 -24.55
CA THR A 478 -1.17 -14.96 -25.92
C THR A 478 -2.38 -15.87 -26.13
N GLY A 479 -3.39 -15.37 -26.83
CA GLY A 479 -4.65 -16.07 -27.01
C GLY A 479 -5.29 -16.39 -25.65
N ARG A 480 -5.54 -17.68 -25.38
CA ARG A 480 -6.13 -18.17 -24.13
C ARG A 480 -5.16 -18.20 -22.94
N ASP A 481 -3.86 -18.01 -23.18
CA ASP A 481 -2.83 -18.16 -22.14
C ASP A 481 -2.43 -16.81 -21.56
N LEU A 482 -2.31 -16.77 -20.23
CA LEU A 482 -1.74 -15.70 -19.44
C LEU A 482 -0.55 -16.29 -18.67
N VAL A 483 0.66 -15.97 -19.13
CA VAL A 483 1.91 -16.34 -18.45
C VAL A 483 2.31 -15.19 -17.53
N MET A 484 2.56 -15.51 -16.26
CA MET A 484 2.91 -14.56 -15.22
C MET A 484 4.29 -14.92 -14.68
N ASP A 485 5.27 -14.07 -14.93
CA ASP A 485 6.65 -14.23 -14.48
C ASP A 485 6.92 -13.29 -13.31
N TYR A 486 7.34 -13.83 -12.17
CA TYR A 486 7.76 -13.07 -11.00
C TYR A 486 9.29 -12.86 -11.02
N TYR A 487 9.70 -11.62 -10.81
CA TYR A 487 11.10 -11.21 -10.74
C TYR A 487 11.41 -10.65 -9.35
N ARG A 488 12.50 -11.16 -8.76
CA ARG A 488 13.09 -10.63 -7.53
C ARG A 488 14.05 -9.49 -7.86
N SER A 489 14.01 -8.46 -7.04
CA SER A 489 14.97 -7.37 -7.02
C SER A 489 16.29 -7.81 -6.39
N THR A 490 17.41 -7.65 -7.09
CA THR A 490 18.75 -7.98 -6.59
C THR A 490 19.71 -6.77 -6.74
N PRO A 491 19.53 -5.70 -5.94
CA PRO A 491 20.22 -4.40 -6.12
C PRO A 491 21.73 -4.42 -5.97
N HIS A 492 22.31 -5.52 -5.50
CA HIS A 492 23.75 -5.66 -5.32
C HIS A 492 24.40 -6.66 -6.28
N GLU A 493 23.63 -7.23 -7.21
CA GLU A 493 24.12 -8.20 -8.16
C GLU A 493 24.40 -7.60 -9.54
N LYS A 494 25.19 -8.33 -10.36
CA LYS A 494 25.49 -7.93 -11.74
C LYS A 494 24.24 -7.90 -12.63
N LYS A 495 23.30 -8.81 -12.37
CA LYS A 495 21.96 -8.77 -12.95
C LYS A 495 21.05 -8.19 -11.88
N PRO A 496 20.44 -7.02 -12.11
CA PRO A 496 19.64 -6.33 -11.11
C PRO A 496 18.33 -7.05 -10.73
N TRP A 497 17.95 -8.11 -11.44
CA TRP A 497 16.82 -8.94 -11.06
C TRP A 497 17.00 -10.40 -11.48
N GLN A 498 16.31 -11.29 -10.77
CA GLN A 498 16.27 -12.73 -11.01
C GLN A 498 14.83 -13.17 -11.31
N HIS A 499 14.65 -13.91 -12.41
CA HIS A 499 13.38 -14.59 -12.67
C HIS A 499 13.23 -15.75 -11.68
N ALA A 500 12.20 -15.69 -10.85
CA ALA A 500 12.13 -16.52 -9.65
C ALA A 500 10.91 -17.46 -9.66
N ALA A 501 9.80 -17.08 -10.30
CA ALA A 501 8.68 -17.99 -10.53
C ALA A 501 7.96 -17.66 -11.82
N ARG A 502 7.28 -18.67 -12.38
CA ARG A 502 6.39 -18.58 -13.53
C ARG A 502 5.11 -19.33 -13.23
N ARG A 503 3.99 -18.76 -13.67
CA ARG A 503 2.70 -19.44 -13.67
C ARG A 503 1.95 -19.17 -14.97
N THR A 504 1.38 -20.21 -15.56
CA THR A 504 0.55 -20.08 -16.76
C THR A 504 -0.90 -20.42 -16.41
N LEU A 505 -1.77 -19.44 -16.62
CA LEU A 505 -3.21 -19.60 -16.55
C LEU A 505 -3.79 -19.68 -17.96
N ARG A 506 -4.81 -20.52 -18.15
CA ARG A 506 -5.50 -20.71 -19.43
C ARG A 506 -7.00 -20.54 -19.28
N VAL A 507 -7.61 -19.84 -20.24
CA VAL A 507 -9.06 -19.80 -20.43
C VAL A 507 -9.53 -21.10 -21.07
N MET A 508 -10.34 -21.86 -20.34
CA MET A 508 -10.78 -23.19 -20.76
C MET A 508 -11.89 -23.13 -21.81
N GLU A 509 -11.82 -24.03 -22.79
CA GLU A 509 -12.82 -24.14 -23.87
C GLU A 509 -14.17 -24.70 -23.38
N ASP A 510 -14.16 -25.43 -22.27
CA ASP A 510 -15.36 -26.02 -21.64
C ASP A 510 -16.21 -24.98 -20.87
N GLY A 511 -15.80 -23.71 -20.86
CA GLY A 511 -16.49 -22.63 -20.14
C GLY A 511 -16.28 -22.65 -18.62
N SER A 512 -15.39 -23.50 -18.08
CA SER A 512 -15.08 -23.55 -16.64
C SER A 512 -14.24 -22.37 -16.13
N GLY A 513 -13.96 -21.38 -16.97
CA GLY A 513 -13.20 -20.19 -16.64
C GLY A 513 -11.71 -20.41 -16.77
N VAL A 514 -10.95 -19.92 -15.79
CA VAL A 514 -9.49 -19.89 -15.81
C VAL A 514 -8.91 -21.03 -14.95
N LYS A 515 -7.97 -21.80 -15.52
CA LYS A 515 -7.23 -22.85 -14.79
C LYS A 515 -5.73 -22.68 -14.95
N GLU A 516 -4.99 -23.08 -13.93
CA GLU A 516 -3.55 -23.26 -14.04
C GLU A 516 -3.22 -24.46 -14.94
N VAL A 517 -2.27 -24.27 -15.85
CA VAL A 517 -1.82 -25.32 -16.78
C VAL A 517 -0.32 -25.59 -16.69
N ASP A 518 0.46 -24.66 -16.14
CA ASP A 518 1.89 -24.82 -15.93
C ASP A 518 2.36 -23.90 -14.79
N THR A 519 3.33 -24.38 -14.01
CA THR A 519 3.97 -23.63 -12.93
C THR A 519 5.43 -24.04 -12.82
N TRP A 520 6.32 -23.06 -12.76
CA TRP A 520 7.73 -23.24 -12.47
C TRP A 520 8.12 -22.30 -11.34
N VAL A 521 8.97 -22.78 -10.44
CA VAL A 521 9.44 -22.00 -9.30
C VAL A 521 10.92 -22.31 -9.12
N ASP A 522 11.72 -21.25 -8.96
CA ASP A 522 13.14 -21.36 -8.62
C ASP A 522 13.27 -22.16 -7.32
N PRO A 523 14.18 -23.16 -7.22
CA PRO A 523 14.37 -23.95 -6.00
C PRO A 523 14.68 -23.11 -4.74
N GLU A 524 15.19 -21.89 -4.91
CA GLU A 524 15.44 -20.94 -3.80
C GLU A 524 14.17 -20.20 -3.34
N ILE A 525 13.08 -20.20 -4.12
CA ILE A 525 11.75 -19.90 -3.60
C ILE A 525 11.27 -21.15 -2.89
N GLN A 526 10.93 -21.04 -1.61
CA GLN A 526 10.38 -22.17 -0.88
C GLN A 526 9.02 -22.57 -1.48
N THR A 527 9.02 -23.70 -2.18
CA THR A 527 7.82 -24.36 -2.73
C THR A 527 7.15 -25.29 -1.73
N THR A 528 7.82 -25.61 -0.63
CA THR A 528 7.37 -26.63 0.32
C THR A 528 7.22 -26.10 1.72
N PHE A 529 6.03 -26.27 2.24
CA PHE A 529 5.69 -25.97 3.60
C PHE A 529 6.18 -27.09 4.52
N ALA A 530 7.29 -26.89 5.22
CA ALA A 530 7.49 -27.66 6.44
C ALA A 530 6.51 -27.08 7.47
N PRO A 531 5.51 -27.83 7.96
CA PRO A 531 4.63 -27.35 9.01
C PRO A 531 5.51 -27.04 10.22
N THR A 532 5.82 -25.76 10.42
CA THR A 532 6.51 -25.33 11.61
C THR A 532 5.44 -25.27 12.70
N PRO A 533 5.59 -25.98 13.82
CA PRO A 533 4.66 -25.86 14.93
C PRO A 533 4.50 -24.39 15.28
N TYR A 534 3.25 -23.90 15.30
CA TYR A 534 2.96 -22.54 15.72
C TYR A 534 3.36 -22.40 17.19
N ILE A 535 4.43 -21.65 17.43
CA ILE A 535 4.78 -21.16 18.77
C ILE A 535 4.33 -19.71 18.78
N ALA A 536 3.18 -19.45 19.41
CA ALA A 536 2.68 -18.09 19.60
C ALA A 536 3.78 -17.22 20.22
N PRO A 537 4.20 -16.12 19.57
CA PRO A 537 5.18 -15.22 20.18
C PRO A 537 4.55 -14.57 21.40
N LYS A 538 5.14 -14.77 22.59
CA LYS A 538 4.74 -14.08 23.84
C LYS A 538 4.91 -12.55 23.78
N SER A 539 5.46 -12.01 22.68
CA SER A 539 5.84 -10.60 22.53
C SER A 539 4.79 -9.70 21.84
N GLN A 540 3.72 -10.24 21.24
CA GLN A 540 2.68 -9.40 20.65
C GLN A 540 1.90 -8.58 21.70
N ASP A 541 1.82 -9.07 22.94
CA ASP A 541 1.25 -8.30 24.06
C ASP A 541 2.05 -7.02 24.37
N ALA A 542 3.37 -7.02 24.14
CA ALA A 542 4.21 -5.85 24.37
C ALA A 542 4.01 -4.76 23.30
N MET A 543 3.77 -5.13 22.04
CA MET A 543 3.44 -4.16 20.98
C MET A 543 2.08 -3.52 21.21
N ARG A 544 1.07 -4.32 21.61
CA ARG A 544 -0.25 -3.82 22.00
C ARG A 544 -0.18 -2.84 23.17
N THR A 545 0.71 -3.09 24.12
CA THR A 545 0.90 -2.21 25.29
C THR A 545 1.55 -0.88 24.89
N SER A 546 2.57 -0.90 24.02
CA SER A 546 3.25 0.31 23.54
C SER A 546 2.36 1.18 22.65
N PHE A 547 1.57 0.57 21.76
CA PHE A 547 0.56 1.27 20.96
C PHE A 547 -0.50 1.89 21.88
N SER A 548 -1.03 1.13 22.84
CA SER A 548 -2.01 1.64 23.81
C SER A 548 -1.48 2.81 24.64
N LEU A 549 -0.17 2.81 24.98
CA LEU A 549 0.44 3.86 25.77
C LEU A 549 0.55 5.18 24.98
N VAL A 550 1.03 5.17 23.74
CA VAL A 550 1.10 6.37 22.87
C VAL A 550 -0.30 6.96 22.63
N PHE A 551 -1.31 6.09 22.46
CA PHE A 551 -2.70 6.49 22.30
C PHE A 551 -3.33 7.05 23.59
N MET A 552 -2.98 6.51 24.75
CA MET A 552 -3.38 7.09 26.04
C MET A 552 -2.77 8.46 26.25
N THR A 553 -1.49 8.68 25.90
CA THR A 553 -0.86 9.99 26.05
C THR A 553 -1.48 11.03 25.12
N ALA A 554 -1.77 10.68 23.87
CA ALA A 554 -2.46 11.57 22.92
C ALA A 554 -3.90 11.89 23.36
N SER A 555 -4.63 10.90 23.90
CA SER A 555 -5.99 11.08 24.42
C SER A 555 -6.02 11.88 25.73
N LEU A 556 -5.04 11.71 26.63
CA LEU A 556 -4.90 12.51 27.83
C LEU A 556 -4.58 13.97 27.48
N LEU A 557 -3.66 14.19 26.53
CA LEU A 557 -3.30 15.52 26.08
C LEU A 557 -4.51 16.26 25.49
N TYR A 558 -5.36 15.55 24.74
CA TYR A 558 -6.58 16.12 24.16
C TYR A 558 -7.71 16.34 25.19
N THR A 559 -7.88 15.44 26.16
CA THR A 559 -8.86 15.60 27.26
C THR A 559 -8.48 16.75 28.20
N LEU A 560 -7.19 17.09 28.28
CA LEU A 560 -6.67 18.25 29.02
C LEU A 560 -6.74 19.57 28.21
N ILE A 561 -6.97 19.50 26.89
CA ILE A 561 -7.13 20.66 26.00
C ILE A 561 -8.61 21.12 25.94
N MET A 562 -9.56 20.23 26.17
CA MET A 562 -11.01 20.51 26.29
C MET A 562 -11.39 20.87 27.73
#